data_AF-A0A2G9V0U9-F1
#
_entry.id   AF-A0A2G9V0U9-F1
#
_cell.length_a   1.000
_cell.length_b   1.000
_cell.length_c   1.000
_cell.angle_alpha   90.00
_cell.angle_beta   90.00
_cell.angle_gamma   90.00
#
_symmetry.space_group_name_H-M   'P 1'
#
loop_
_entity.id
_entity.type
_entity.pdbx_description
1 polymer ?
#
loop_
_entity_poly.entity_id
_entity_poly.type
_entity_poly.pdbx_seq_one_letter_code
_entity_poly.pdbx_strand_id
1 'polypeptide(L)'
;MAILQKENINVPPFGVAKTAEQARDHAERIGGKDYVIKAQVLAGGRGKGRFDSGLQGGVQVVFTPDEAMEKARMMIGANLITKQTDHRGKLCEE
;
A
#
# COMPACT_ATOMS: atom_id res chain seq x y z
N MET A 1 7.43 -6.35 7.00
CA MET A 1 8.65 -6.07 7.80
C MET A 1 8.65 -6.74 9.17
N ALA A 2 7.62 -7.52 9.53
CA ALA A 2 7.47 -8.10 10.86
C ALA A 2 8.67 -8.97 11.32
N ILE A 3 9.28 -9.74 10.40
CA ILE A 3 10.43 -10.58 10.73
C ILE A 3 11.65 -9.75 11.17
N LEU A 4 11.94 -8.63 10.52
CA LEU A 4 13.07 -7.77 10.88
C LEU A 4 12.85 -7.10 12.24
N GLN A 5 11.61 -6.65 12.50
CA GLN A 5 11.24 -6.08 13.79
C GLN A 5 11.35 -7.10 14.93
N LYS A 6 10.96 -8.36 14.67
CA LYS A 6 11.10 -9.47 15.64
C LYS A 6 12.56 -9.72 16.01
N GLU A 7 13.48 -9.55 15.07
CA GLU A 7 14.93 -9.68 15.28
C GLU A 7 15.59 -8.36 15.74
N ASN A 8 14.80 -7.39 16.24
CA ASN A 8 15.27 -6.09 16.74
C ASN A 8 16.06 -5.25 15.71
N ILE A 9 15.80 -5.44 14.42
CA ILE A 9 16.35 -4.61 13.35
C ILE A 9 15.42 -3.41 13.15
N ASN A 10 15.98 -2.19 13.16
CA ASN A 10 15.22 -0.97 12.95
C ASN A 10 14.52 -0.97 11.58
N VAL A 11 13.21 -0.69 11.60
CA VAL A 11 12.38 -0.51 10.41
C VAL A 11 11.49 0.71 10.59
N PRO A 12 11.02 1.35 9.50
CA PRO A 12 10.04 2.42 9.61
C PRO A 12 8.75 1.93 10.29
N PRO A 13 8.07 2.77 11.10
CA PRO A 13 6.72 2.45 11.58
C PRO A 13 5.80 2.09 10.42
N PHE A 14 5.00 1.03 10.58
CA PHE A 14 4.12 0.54 9.53
C PHE A 14 2.88 -0.16 10.10
N GLY A 15 1.86 -0.33 9.25
CA GLY A 15 0.71 -1.21 9.47
C GLY A 15 0.36 -1.92 8.17
N VAL A 16 -0.33 -3.06 8.27
CA VAL A 16 -0.87 -3.80 7.10
C VAL A 16 -2.38 -3.70 7.19
N ALA A 17 -3.02 -3.22 6.13
CA ALA A 17 -4.43 -2.87 6.13
C ALA A 17 -5.19 -3.73 5.12
N LYS A 18 -6.23 -4.44 5.56
CA LYS A 18 -7.12 -5.22 4.69
C LYS A 18 -8.38 -4.45 4.29
N THR A 19 -8.54 -3.24 4.82
CA THR A 19 -9.63 -2.31 4.53
C THR A 19 -9.08 -0.89 4.44
N ALA A 20 -9.79 -0.01 3.76
CA ALA A 20 -9.40 1.39 3.64
C ALA A 20 -9.38 2.08 5.01
N GLU A 21 -10.34 1.74 5.87
CA GLU A 21 -10.50 2.28 7.22
C GLU A 21 -9.31 1.88 8.11
N GLN A 22 -8.84 0.63 8.01
CA GLN A 22 -7.61 0.22 8.70
C GLN A 22 -6.39 1.02 8.24
N ALA A 23 -6.30 1.39 6.95
CA ALA A 23 -5.19 2.21 6.45
C ALA A 23 -5.19 3.62 7.10
N ARG A 24 -6.38 4.22 7.27
CA ARG A 24 -6.56 5.47 8.01
C ARG A 24 -6.10 5.34 9.46
N ASP A 25 -6.60 4.32 10.16
CA ASP A 25 -6.26 4.08 11.57
C ASP A 25 -4.76 3.83 11.79
N HIS A 26 -4.10 3.15 10.83
CA HIS A 26 -2.66 2.98 10.86
C HIS A 26 -1.91 4.29 10.64
N ALA A 27 -2.33 5.12 9.68
CA ALA A 27 -1.73 6.42 9.44
C ALA A 27 -1.88 7.34 10.68
N GLU A 28 -3.07 7.40 11.28
CA GLU A 28 -3.31 8.17 12.52
C GLU A 28 -2.41 7.71 13.67
N ARG A 29 -2.25 6.40 13.84
CA ARG A 29 -1.40 5.83 14.90
C ARG A 29 0.09 6.07 14.67
N ILE A 30 0.55 5.99 13.42
CA ILE A 30 1.94 6.29 13.07
C ILE A 30 2.22 7.76 13.37
N GLY A 31 1.27 8.65 13.04
CA GLY A 31 1.40 10.09 13.18
C GLY A 31 2.46 10.68 12.24
N GLY A 32 2.44 12.01 12.09
CA GLY A 32 3.38 12.71 11.21
C GLY A 32 2.67 13.59 10.19
N LYS A 33 3.43 14.03 9.17
CA LYS A 33 2.97 14.96 8.12
C LYS A 33 2.84 14.32 6.75
N ASP A 34 3.40 13.12 6.58
CA ASP A 34 3.44 12.38 5.32
C ASP A 34 3.53 10.87 5.58
N TYR A 35 2.97 10.10 4.66
CA TYR A 35 2.89 8.64 4.71
C TYR A 35 3.12 8.06 3.32
N VAL A 36 3.47 6.78 3.26
CA VAL A 36 3.57 6.05 2.00
C VAL A 36 2.66 4.83 2.02
N ILE A 37 1.65 4.82 1.15
CA ILE A 37 0.77 3.67 0.93
C ILE A 37 1.37 2.79 -0.15
N LYS A 38 1.58 1.51 0.17
CA LYS A 38 2.26 0.54 -0.71
C LYS A 38 1.44 -0.73 -0.84
N ALA A 39 1.00 -1.03 -2.05
CA ALA A 39 0.31 -2.26 -2.39
C ALA A 39 1.16 -3.49 -2.02
N GLN A 40 0.62 -4.43 -1.24
CA GLN A 40 1.29 -5.69 -0.94
C GLN A 40 0.94 -6.73 -2.01
N VAL A 41 1.75 -6.77 -3.06
CA VAL A 41 1.69 -7.80 -4.10
C VAL A 41 3.05 -8.46 -4.26
N LEU A 42 3.06 -9.77 -4.54
CA LEU A 42 4.27 -10.53 -4.87
C LEU A 42 4.74 -10.25 -6.31
N ALA A 43 5.02 -8.97 -6.59
CA ALA A 43 5.58 -8.48 -7.84
C ALA A 43 6.34 -7.17 -7.58
N GLY A 44 7.45 -6.95 -8.28
CA GLY A 44 8.12 -5.66 -8.32
C GLY A 44 7.53 -4.73 -9.38
N GLY A 45 8.15 -3.56 -9.57
CA GLY A 45 7.67 -2.54 -10.51
C GLY A 45 6.40 -1.79 -10.06
N ARG A 46 5.96 -1.97 -8.80
CA ARG A 46 4.71 -1.42 -8.25
C ARG A 46 4.55 0.09 -8.48
N GLY A 47 5.58 0.88 -8.24
CA GLY A 47 5.51 2.34 -8.40
C GLY A 47 5.18 2.82 -9.83
N LYS A 48 5.50 2.02 -10.85
CA LYS A 48 5.16 2.29 -12.27
C LYS A 48 3.97 1.46 -12.77
N GLY A 49 3.33 0.70 -11.88
CA GLY A 49 2.17 -0.12 -12.22
C GLY A 49 0.89 0.71 -12.33
N ARG A 50 -0.20 0.06 -12.70
CA ARG A 50 -1.55 0.64 -12.72
C ARG A 50 -2.55 -0.36 -12.16
N PHE A 51 -3.54 0.12 -11.44
CA PHE A 51 -4.68 -0.68 -11.01
C PHE A 51 -5.78 -0.68 -12.06
N ASP A 52 -6.56 -1.75 -12.11
CA ASP A 52 -7.81 -1.82 -12.86
C ASP A 52 -8.92 -0.93 -12.28
N SER A 53 -8.78 -0.46 -11.04
CA SER A 53 -9.59 0.63 -10.44
C SER A 53 -9.33 2.01 -11.06
N GLY A 54 -8.30 2.15 -11.90
CA GLY A 54 -7.87 3.40 -12.52
C GLY A 54 -6.71 4.11 -11.81
N LEU A 55 -6.37 3.72 -10.58
CA LEU A 55 -5.24 4.31 -9.85
C LEU A 55 -3.90 4.02 -10.56
N GLN A 56 -3.08 5.06 -10.76
CA GLN A 56 -1.73 4.92 -11.30
C GLN A 56 -0.71 4.81 -10.15
N GLY A 57 0.09 3.76 -10.14
CA GLY A 57 1.14 3.50 -9.16
C GLY A 57 0.67 2.75 -7.90
N GLY A 58 1.35 1.65 -7.58
CA GLY A 58 1.19 0.89 -6.32
C GLY A 58 2.01 1.41 -5.15
N VAL A 59 2.62 2.59 -5.27
CA VAL A 59 3.35 3.30 -4.22
C VAL A 59 2.92 4.76 -4.27
N GLN A 60 2.17 5.21 -3.28
CA GLN A 60 1.60 6.57 -3.21
C GLN A 60 2.16 7.30 -1.99
N VAL A 61 2.61 8.53 -2.18
CA VAL A 61 2.87 9.45 -1.06
C VAL A 61 1.58 10.21 -0.78
N VAL A 62 1.21 10.28 0.50
CA VAL A 62 -0.02 10.94 0.97
C VAL A 62 0.31 11.78 2.20
N PHE A 63 -0.45 12.83 2.45
CA PHE A 63 -0.16 13.82 3.49
C PHE A 63 -1.17 13.82 4.64
N THR A 64 -2.25 13.05 4.52
CA THR A 64 -3.27 12.91 5.57
C THR A 64 -3.71 11.45 5.73
N PRO A 65 -4.24 11.07 6.90
CA PRO A 65 -4.87 9.76 7.09
C PRO A 65 -6.07 9.53 6.16
N ASP A 66 -6.80 10.58 5.79
CA ASP A 66 -7.93 10.47 4.87
C ASP A 66 -7.45 10.19 3.44
N GLU A 67 -6.37 10.83 2.98
CA GLU A 67 -5.74 10.49 1.69
C GLU A 67 -5.21 9.04 1.71
N ALA A 68 -4.69 8.55 2.84
CA ALA A 68 -4.30 7.15 3.00
C ALA A 68 -5.49 6.21 2.79
N MET A 69 -6.65 6.53 3.37
CA MET A 69 -7.91 5.79 3.19
C MET A 69 -8.34 5.79 1.72
N GLU A 70 -8.34 6.96 1.07
CA GLU A 70 -8.75 7.11 -0.33
C GLU A 70 -7.88 6.27 -1.27
N LYS A 71 -6.55 6.33 -1.11
CA LYS A 71 -5.64 5.52 -1.94
C LYS A 71 -5.82 4.04 -1.65
N ALA A 72 -5.93 3.64 -0.38
CA ALA A 72 -6.15 2.24 -0.01
C ALA A 72 -7.46 1.68 -0.61
N ARG A 73 -8.54 2.46 -0.63
CA ARG A 73 -9.83 2.08 -1.26
C ARG A 73 -9.69 1.79 -2.75
N MET A 74 -8.77 2.46 -3.44
CA MET A 74 -8.50 2.20 -4.86
C MET A 74 -7.51 1.04 -5.08
N MET A 75 -6.77 0.61 -4.05
CA MET A 75 -5.81 -0.50 -4.15
C MET A 75 -6.45 -1.83 -3.75
N ILE A 76 -7.06 -1.90 -2.57
CA ILE A 76 -7.56 -3.13 -1.97
C ILE A 76 -8.75 -3.65 -2.79
N GLY A 77 -8.69 -4.91 -3.21
CA GLY A 77 -9.68 -5.55 -4.07
C GLY A 77 -9.48 -5.29 -5.57
N ALA A 78 -8.49 -4.48 -5.94
CA ALA A 78 -8.12 -4.20 -7.34
C ALA A 78 -6.87 -4.98 -7.76
N ASN A 79 -6.72 -5.22 -9.07
CA ASN A 79 -5.53 -5.87 -9.62
C ASN A 79 -4.48 -4.85 -10.02
N LEU A 80 -3.29 -4.97 -9.44
CA LEU A 80 -2.12 -4.18 -9.81
C LEU A 80 -1.39 -4.84 -10.98
N ILE A 81 -1.36 -4.16 -12.11
CA ILE A 81 -0.63 -4.55 -13.32
C ILE A 81 0.73 -3.85 -13.30
N THR A 82 1.81 -4.61 -13.37
CA THR A 82 3.18 -4.11 -13.46
C THR A 82 3.92 -4.78 -14.62
N LYS A 83 5.16 -4.36 -14.91
CA LYS A 83 6.03 -5.03 -15.89
C LYS A 83 6.33 -6.50 -15.53
N GLN A 84 6.17 -6.88 -14.25
CA GLN A 84 6.48 -8.21 -13.74
C GLN A 84 5.24 -9.07 -13.48
N THR A 85 4.04 -8.56 -13.78
CA THR A 85 2.80 -9.36 -13.75
C THR A 85 2.41 -9.77 -15.17
N ASP A 86 1.44 -10.67 -15.30
CA ASP A 86 0.74 -10.85 -16.57
C ASP A 86 -0.19 -9.66 -16.86
N HIS A 87 -0.94 -9.72 -17.96
CA HIS A 87 -1.88 -8.67 -18.36
C HIS A 87 -3.09 -8.54 -17.40
N ARG A 88 -3.34 -9.53 -16.55
CA ARG A 88 -4.42 -9.51 -15.54
C ARG A 88 -3.95 -8.86 -14.25
N GLY A 89 -2.64 -8.78 -14.01
CA GLY A 89 -2.08 -8.18 -12.80
C GLY A 89 -2.08 -9.12 -11.60
N LYS A 90 -1.93 -8.56 -10.40
CA LYS A 90 -2.03 -9.27 -9.13
C LYS A 90 -3.00 -8.55 -8.22
N LEU A 91 -3.95 -9.29 -7.65
CA LEU A 91 -4.89 -8.78 -6.66
C LEU A 91 -4.12 -8.22 -5.46
N CYS A 92 -4.47 -7.01 -5.07
CA CYS A 92 -4.01 -6.42 -3.81
C CYS A 92 -5.05 -6.73 -2.73
N GLU A 93 -4.70 -7.64 -1.82
CA GLU A 93 -5.58 -8.03 -0.71
C GLU A 93 -5.32 -7.19 0.56
N GLU A 94 -4.13 -6.57 0.64
CA GLU A 94 -3.63 -5.81 1.80
C GLU A 94 -2.53 -4.77 1.45
#